data_AF-A0A961ESX6-F1
#
_entry.id   AF-A0A961ESX6-F1
#
_cell.length_a   1.000
_cell.length_b   1.000
_cell.length_c   1.000
_cell.angle_alpha   90.00
_cell.angle_beta   90.00
_cell.angle_gamma   90.00
#
_symmetry.space_group_name_H-M   'P 1'
#
loop_
_entity.id
_entity.type
_entity.pdbx_description
1 polymer ?
#
loop_
_entity_poly.entity_id
_entity_poly.type
_entity_poly.pdbx_seq_one_letter_code
_entity_poly.pdbx_strand_id
1 'polypeptide(L)'
;VHGAAEAHSMLGPNQWEIRAGNPGSVAVILALTGLALLSVGAFFRWSFSILATIALLTAGSIFLGETPVPSADQLWHQGFDTSLVGVLDFGGMLELGLLTVVFTFTFVELFDSFGTLVATLRRAGFAGSEEKKTVGRAMIVDAIGISLGAFLGTSTVTAYIESAAGIAAGGRSGISAIVTGVLFLLSLFAASLFLLVPASATAPALIFVGMLMLTSIGKLDFEDPVQWIPSVLIVLFMPFTYNIANGIAAGVMAYMILAIVAGRIKSIHWLLWLLAAIIVARYSIGGIV
;
A
#
# COMPACT_ATOMS: atom_id res chain seq x y z
N VAL A 1 -8.69 28.52 3.28
CA VAL A 1 -7.87 28.95 4.44
C VAL A 1 -8.46 28.58 5.81
N HIS A 2 -9.78 28.30 5.95
CA HIS A 2 -10.34 27.82 7.23
C HIS A 2 -10.45 26.29 7.40
N GLY A 3 -10.35 25.47 6.35
CA GLY A 3 -10.39 24.00 6.48
C GLY A 3 -9.05 23.32 6.80
N ALA A 4 -7.92 23.97 6.53
CA ALA A 4 -6.60 23.40 6.82
C ALA A 4 -6.23 23.47 8.31
N ALA A 5 -6.77 24.45 9.04
CA ALA A 5 -6.54 24.58 10.48
C ALA A 5 -7.30 23.55 11.32
N GLU A 6 -8.45 23.04 10.82
CA GLU A 6 -9.21 21.96 11.48
C GLU A 6 -8.60 20.58 11.26
N ALA A 7 -7.92 20.34 10.12
CA ALA A 7 -7.20 19.09 9.91
C ALA A 7 -6.00 18.92 10.88
N HIS A 8 -5.35 20.04 11.25
CA HIS A 8 -4.28 20.05 12.25
C HIS A 8 -4.78 19.93 13.71
N SER A 9 -6.08 20.18 13.98
CA SER A 9 -6.64 20.12 15.34
C SER A 9 -7.30 18.79 15.70
N MET A 10 -7.50 17.88 14.72
CA MET A 10 -8.10 16.56 14.97
C MET A 10 -7.08 15.46 15.38
N LEU A 11 -5.78 15.71 15.22
CA LEU A 11 -4.73 14.74 15.58
C LEU A 11 -4.01 15.21 16.85
N GLY A 12 -4.52 14.79 18.00
CA GLY A 12 -3.87 15.04 19.29
C GLY A 12 -2.46 14.43 19.37
N PRO A 13 -1.54 14.99 20.18
CA PRO A 13 -0.13 14.58 20.26
C PRO A 13 0.10 13.10 20.64
N ASN A 14 -0.93 12.40 21.13
CA ASN A 14 -0.84 11.04 21.68
C ASN A 14 -1.56 9.98 20.81
N GLN A 15 -2.02 10.32 19.60
CA GLN A 15 -2.70 9.36 18.70
C GLN A 15 -1.76 8.31 18.10
N TRP A 16 -0.45 8.50 18.23
CA TRP A 16 0.61 7.66 17.65
C TRP A 16 1.28 6.74 18.68
N GLU A 17 0.89 6.83 19.94
CA GLU A 17 1.39 5.93 20.97
C GLU A 17 0.77 4.53 20.77
N ILE A 18 1.63 3.53 20.56
CA ILE A 18 1.22 2.13 20.59
C ILE A 18 0.77 1.82 22.01
N ARG A 19 -0.54 1.92 22.26
CA ARG A 19 -1.15 1.55 23.53
C ARG A 19 -1.84 0.21 23.37
N ALA A 20 -1.70 -0.64 24.39
CA ALA A 20 -2.52 -1.84 24.47
C ALA A 20 -3.99 -1.42 24.52
N GLY A 21 -4.79 -1.88 23.56
CA GLY A 21 -6.24 -1.66 23.56
C GLY A 21 -6.87 -2.30 24.80
N ASN A 22 -8.00 -1.74 25.26
CA ASN A 22 -8.74 -2.34 26.37
C ASN A 22 -9.28 -3.71 25.93
N PRO A 23 -8.85 -4.83 26.56
CA PRO A 23 -9.29 -6.17 26.17
C PRO A 23 -10.80 -6.40 26.37
N GLY A 24 -11.47 -5.59 27.19
CA GLY A 24 -12.91 -5.64 27.36
C GLY A 24 -13.71 -4.85 26.31
N SER A 25 -13.05 -4.11 25.41
CA SER A 25 -13.76 -3.37 24.37
C SER A 25 -14.23 -4.29 23.25
N VAL A 26 -15.48 -4.12 22.82
CA VAL A 26 -16.09 -4.93 21.75
C VAL A 26 -15.28 -4.83 20.45
N ALA A 27 -14.74 -3.64 20.14
CA ALA A 27 -13.88 -3.43 18.97
C ALA A 27 -12.60 -4.29 19.00
N VAL A 28 -11.91 -4.41 20.15
CA VAL A 28 -10.70 -5.24 20.27
C VAL A 28 -11.05 -6.72 20.17
N ILE A 29 -12.16 -7.14 20.79
CA ILE A 29 -12.63 -8.53 20.72
C ILE A 29 -12.97 -8.92 19.29
N LEU A 30 -13.69 -8.06 18.55
CA LEU A 30 -14.01 -8.28 17.14
C LEU A 30 -12.74 -8.36 16.28
N ALA A 31 -11.77 -7.47 16.49
CA ALA A 31 -10.51 -7.49 15.75
C ALA A 31 -9.71 -8.77 16.01
N LEU A 32 -9.56 -9.19 17.27
CA LEU A 32 -8.85 -10.43 17.65
C LEU A 32 -9.57 -11.67 17.12
N THR A 33 -10.90 -11.71 17.22
CA THR A 33 -11.72 -12.79 16.66
C THR A 33 -11.56 -12.85 15.15
N GLY A 34 -11.54 -11.70 14.48
CA GLY A 34 -11.27 -11.59 13.05
C GLY A 34 -9.92 -12.15 12.65
N LEU A 35 -8.86 -11.79 13.38
CA LEU A 35 -7.53 -12.31 13.12
C LEU A 35 -7.48 -13.85 13.30
N ALA A 36 -8.15 -14.37 14.32
CA ALA A 36 -8.25 -15.82 14.55
C ALA A 36 -9.01 -16.52 13.40
N LEU A 37 -10.16 -15.97 12.97
CA LEU A 37 -10.95 -16.50 11.86
C LEU A 37 -10.16 -16.49 10.54
N LEU A 38 -9.44 -15.41 10.25
CA LEU A 38 -8.56 -15.33 9.07
C LEU A 38 -7.43 -16.36 9.13
N SER A 39 -6.81 -16.54 10.31
CA SER A 39 -5.75 -17.54 10.51
C SER A 39 -6.27 -18.96 10.28
N VAL A 40 -7.47 -19.27 10.76
CA VAL A 40 -8.14 -20.55 10.51
C VAL A 40 -8.51 -20.69 9.03
N GLY A 41 -9.06 -19.65 8.40
CA GLY A 41 -9.38 -19.65 6.98
C GLY A 41 -8.15 -19.85 6.08
N ALA A 42 -7.00 -19.32 6.49
CA ALA A 42 -5.71 -19.51 5.84
C ALA A 42 -5.25 -20.97 5.90
N PHE A 43 -5.40 -21.63 7.05
CA PHE A 43 -5.11 -23.05 7.23
C PHE A 43 -5.93 -23.92 6.27
N PHE A 44 -7.22 -23.63 6.12
CA PHE A 44 -8.12 -24.34 5.19
C PHE A 44 -7.98 -23.89 3.73
N ARG A 45 -7.09 -22.95 3.42
CA ARG A 45 -6.86 -22.37 2.07
C ARG A 45 -8.14 -21.86 1.40
N TRP A 46 -9.07 -21.32 2.19
CA TRP A 46 -10.33 -20.85 1.65
C TRP A 46 -10.16 -19.48 1.00
N SER A 47 -10.34 -19.40 -0.32
CA SER A 47 -10.14 -18.16 -1.10
C SER A 47 -11.06 -17.00 -0.70
N PHE A 48 -12.19 -17.29 -0.05
CA PHE A 48 -13.19 -16.30 0.37
C PHE A 48 -13.05 -15.90 1.86
N SER A 49 -12.02 -16.39 2.56
CA SER A 49 -11.87 -16.21 4.01
C SER A 49 -11.85 -14.74 4.45
N ILE A 50 -11.22 -13.86 3.67
CA ILE A 50 -11.15 -12.43 3.96
C ILE A 50 -12.55 -11.81 3.93
N LEU A 51 -13.30 -12.02 2.85
CA LEU A 51 -14.62 -11.41 2.68
C LEU A 51 -15.66 -12.02 3.64
N ALA A 52 -15.61 -13.33 3.87
CA ALA A 52 -16.45 -14.00 4.87
C ALA A 52 -16.21 -13.45 6.28
N THR A 53 -14.95 -13.23 6.66
CA THR A 53 -14.61 -12.70 7.98
C THR A 53 -15.10 -11.27 8.13
N ILE A 54 -14.89 -10.40 7.13
CA ILE A 54 -15.40 -9.03 7.16
C ILE A 54 -16.93 -9.02 7.28
N ALA A 55 -17.63 -9.86 6.52
CA ALA A 55 -19.08 -9.96 6.59
C ALA A 55 -19.57 -10.43 7.96
N LEU A 56 -18.92 -11.45 8.54
CA LEU A 56 -19.27 -12.02 9.84
C LEU A 56 -19.01 -11.02 10.98
N LEU A 57 -17.89 -10.31 10.95
CA LEU A 57 -17.57 -9.29 11.95
C LEU A 57 -18.48 -8.06 11.83
N THR A 58 -18.81 -7.64 10.62
CA THR A 58 -19.79 -6.56 10.39
C THR A 58 -21.16 -6.95 10.95
N ALA A 59 -21.64 -8.17 10.66
CA ALA A 59 -22.90 -8.67 11.20
C ALA A 59 -22.88 -8.77 12.74
N GLY A 60 -21.77 -9.26 13.31
CA GLY A 60 -21.58 -9.30 14.76
C GLY A 60 -21.56 -7.91 15.40
N SER A 61 -20.91 -6.94 14.76
CA SER A 61 -20.88 -5.55 15.23
C SER A 61 -22.25 -4.87 15.20
N ILE A 62 -23.06 -5.15 14.18
CA ILE A 62 -24.45 -4.67 14.10
C ILE A 62 -25.30 -5.33 15.20
N PHE A 63 -25.17 -6.63 15.41
CA PHE A 63 -25.93 -7.35 16.44
C PHE A 63 -25.59 -6.88 17.86
N LEU A 64 -24.33 -6.51 18.09
CA LEU A 64 -23.86 -5.96 19.37
C LEU A 64 -24.22 -4.47 19.57
N GLY A 65 -24.82 -3.82 18.56
CA GLY A 65 -25.27 -2.44 18.63
C GLY A 65 -24.16 -1.38 18.51
N GLU A 66 -22.94 -1.79 18.15
CA GLU A 66 -21.78 -0.90 18.00
C GLU A 66 -21.83 -0.11 16.69
N THR A 67 -22.38 -0.72 15.63
CA THR A 67 -22.53 -0.07 14.32
C THR A 67 -23.98 0.35 14.13
N PRO A 68 -24.31 1.66 14.13
CA PRO A 68 -25.66 2.11 13.83
C PRO A 68 -26.01 1.76 12.39
N VAL A 69 -27.12 1.03 12.21
CA VAL A 69 -27.62 0.69 10.88
C VAL A 69 -28.19 1.96 10.24
N PRO A 70 -27.66 2.42 9.10
CA PRO A 70 -28.19 3.59 8.39
C PRO A 70 -29.65 3.36 8.00
N SER A 71 -30.44 4.43 8.02
CA SER A 71 -31.81 4.40 7.51
C SER A 71 -31.83 4.05 6.01
N ALA A 72 -32.91 3.43 5.52
CA ALA A 72 -32.98 2.90 4.14
C ALA A 72 -32.78 3.97 3.05
N ASP A 73 -33.08 5.23 3.35
CA ASP A 73 -32.83 6.42 2.54
C ASP A 73 -31.34 6.81 2.47
N GLN A 74 -30.58 6.59 3.55
CA GLN A 74 -29.13 6.84 3.59
C GLN A 74 -28.33 5.77 2.85
N LEU A 75 -28.88 4.56 2.70
CA LEU A 75 -28.26 3.47 1.96
C LEU A 75 -28.21 3.69 0.45
N TRP A 76 -28.97 4.63 -0.11
CA TRP A 76 -28.97 4.88 -1.56
C TRP A 76 -28.40 6.25 -1.96
N HIS A 77 -28.02 7.08 -0.99
CA HIS A 77 -27.33 8.34 -1.28
C HIS A 77 -25.90 8.08 -1.73
N GLN A 78 -25.63 8.39 -3.00
CA GLN A 78 -24.29 8.31 -3.57
C GLN A 78 -23.53 9.60 -3.24
N GLY A 79 -22.50 9.49 -2.40
CA GLY A 79 -21.69 10.62 -1.93
C GLY A 79 -20.73 11.19 -2.98
N PHE A 80 -21.21 11.48 -4.20
CA PHE A 80 -20.39 12.13 -5.22
C PHE A 80 -20.09 13.60 -4.92
N ASP A 81 -20.77 14.18 -3.93
CA ASP A 81 -20.64 15.59 -3.56
C ASP A 81 -19.25 15.95 -3.00
N THR A 82 -18.45 14.97 -2.56
CA THR A 82 -17.08 15.14 -2.04
C THR A 82 -15.99 14.80 -3.06
N SER A 83 -16.35 14.65 -4.34
CA SER A 83 -15.40 14.33 -5.41
C SER A 83 -14.31 15.41 -5.56
N LEU A 84 -13.05 14.99 -5.42
CA LEU A 84 -11.86 15.82 -5.67
C LEU A 84 -11.40 15.81 -7.14
N VAL A 85 -12.26 15.35 -8.07
CA VAL A 85 -11.93 15.26 -9.50
C VAL A 85 -11.55 16.64 -10.04
N GLY A 86 -10.34 16.75 -10.59
CA GLY A 86 -9.81 17.97 -11.20
C GLY A 86 -9.32 19.03 -10.20
N VAL A 87 -9.39 18.77 -8.90
CA VAL A 87 -8.89 19.69 -7.86
C VAL A 87 -7.38 19.50 -7.69
N LEU A 88 -6.61 20.08 -8.62
CA LEU A 88 -5.14 20.01 -8.61
C LEU A 88 -4.54 21.30 -8.05
N ASP A 89 -3.79 21.19 -6.95
CA ASP A 89 -3.06 22.32 -6.36
C ASP A 89 -1.60 22.35 -6.84
N PHE A 90 -1.39 22.93 -8.02
CA PHE A 90 -0.05 23.13 -8.57
C PHE A 90 0.75 24.20 -7.82
N GLY A 91 0.08 25.13 -7.13
CA GLY A 91 0.73 26.19 -6.37
C GLY A 91 1.38 25.64 -5.10
N GLY A 92 0.62 24.87 -4.32
CA GLY A 92 1.13 24.18 -3.13
C GLY A 92 2.22 23.16 -3.46
N MET A 93 2.13 22.46 -4.60
CA MET A 93 3.15 21.50 -5.04
C MET A 93 4.56 22.10 -5.17
N LEU A 94 4.68 23.37 -5.56
CA LEU A 94 5.98 24.04 -5.79
C LEU A 94 6.61 24.61 -4.52
N GLU A 95 5.90 24.61 -3.39
CA GLU A 95 6.49 24.97 -2.11
C GLU A 95 7.60 23.96 -1.72
N LEU A 96 8.75 24.46 -1.27
CA LEU A 96 9.95 23.64 -1.01
C LEU A 96 9.67 22.42 -0.11
N GLY A 97 8.77 22.55 0.86
CA GLY A 97 8.35 21.42 1.71
C GLY A 97 7.66 20.31 0.92
N LEU A 98 6.61 20.65 0.15
CA LEU A 98 5.86 19.71 -0.67
C LEU A 98 6.70 19.14 -1.81
N LEU A 99 7.60 19.93 -2.41
CA LEU A 99 8.47 19.47 -3.49
C LEU A 99 9.36 18.30 -3.06
N THR A 100 9.96 18.36 -1.86
CA THR A 100 10.78 17.25 -1.34
C THR A 100 9.97 15.98 -1.12
N VAL A 101 8.74 16.11 -0.63
CA VAL A 101 7.80 15.00 -0.40
C VAL A 101 7.40 14.38 -1.75
N VAL A 102 7.02 15.20 -2.73
CA VAL A 102 6.64 14.74 -4.08
C VAL A 102 7.78 13.98 -4.75
N PHE A 103 9.01 14.52 -4.75
CA PHE A 103 10.15 13.80 -5.33
C PHE A 103 10.41 12.47 -4.62
N THR A 104 10.37 12.48 -3.29
CA THR A 104 10.61 11.27 -2.50
C THR A 104 9.58 10.20 -2.81
N PHE A 105 8.28 10.53 -2.74
CA PHE A 105 7.21 9.57 -3.06
C PHE A 105 7.23 9.14 -4.53
N THR A 106 7.60 10.01 -5.47
CA THR A 106 7.73 9.61 -6.89
C THR A 106 8.74 8.49 -7.08
N PHE A 107 9.91 8.58 -6.44
CA PHE A 107 10.91 7.52 -6.53
C PHE A 107 10.49 6.27 -5.76
N VAL A 108 9.90 6.41 -4.57
CA VAL A 108 9.35 5.29 -3.81
C VAL A 108 8.32 4.53 -4.64
N GLU A 109 7.36 5.23 -5.24
CA GLU A 109 6.34 4.66 -6.11
C GLU A 109 6.94 4.00 -7.35
N LEU A 110 7.95 4.64 -7.98
CA LEU A 110 8.63 4.05 -9.14
C LEU A 110 9.23 2.68 -8.81
N PHE A 111 9.86 2.53 -7.63
CA PHE A 111 10.43 1.26 -7.21
C PHE A 111 9.39 0.26 -6.75
N ASP A 112 8.30 0.72 -6.12
CA ASP A 112 7.18 -0.13 -5.75
C ASP A 112 6.51 -0.70 -7.00
N SER A 113 6.03 0.14 -7.91
CA SER A 113 5.45 -0.26 -9.19
C SER A 113 6.39 -1.15 -10.00
N PHE A 114 7.68 -0.82 -10.09
CA PHE A 114 8.63 -1.67 -10.81
C PHE A 114 8.79 -3.05 -10.14
N GLY A 115 8.97 -3.07 -8.82
CA GLY A 115 9.19 -4.29 -8.04
C GLY A 115 7.98 -5.21 -8.09
N THR A 116 6.78 -4.68 -7.86
CA THR A 116 5.53 -5.43 -7.90
C THR A 116 5.23 -5.94 -9.31
N LEU A 117 5.43 -5.11 -10.34
CA LEU A 117 5.22 -5.48 -11.73
C LEU A 117 6.16 -6.61 -12.17
N VAL A 118 7.46 -6.49 -11.89
CA VAL A 118 8.44 -7.54 -12.21
C VAL A 118 8.12 -8.84 -11.47
N ALA A 119 7.80 -8.75 -10.17
CA ALA A 119 7.44 -9.92 -9.37
C ALA A 119 6.18 -10.62 -9.92
N THR A 120 5.18 -9.85 -10.34
CA THR A 120 3.91 -10.34 -10.88
C THR A 120 4.09 -10.94 -12.29
N LEU A 121 4.88 -10.30 -13.16
CA LEU A 121 5.21 -10.81 -14.50
C LEU A 121 5.97 -12.13 -14.45
N ARG A 122 6.98 -12.24 -13.58
CA ARG A 122 7.70 -13.50 -13.37
C ARG A 122 6.77 -14.61 -12.86
N ARG A 123 5.76 -14.26 -12.05
CA ARG A 123 4.74 -15.22 -11.61
C ARG A 123 3.76 -15.64 -12.72
N ALA A 124 3.52 -14.76 -13.69
CA ALA A 124 2.74 -15.06 -14.90
C ALA A 124 3.52 -15.86 -15.95
N GLY A 125 4.83 -16.08 -15.76
CA GLY A 125 5.68 -16.89 -16.63
C GLY A 125 6.46 -16.09 -17.69
N PHE A 126 6.48 -14.75 -17.61
CA PHE A 126 7.34 -13.93 -18.45
C PHE A 126 8.78 -13.96 -17.93
N ALA A 127 9.75 -14.13 -18.83
CA ALA A 127 11.17 -14.13 -18.49
C ALA A 127 12.04 -13.56 -19.62
N GLY A 128 13.21 -13.02 -19.27
CA GLY A 128 14.26 -12.67 -20.24
C GLY A 128 13.92 -11.43 -21.08
N SER A 129 13.94 -11.56 -22.41
CA SER A 129 13.70 -10.44 -23.33
C SER A 129 12.24 -10.01 -23.39
N GLU A 130 11.31 -10.96 -23.24
CA GLU A 130 9.88 -10.66 -23.18
C GLU A 130 9.50 -9.91 -21.91
N GLU A 131 10.12 -10.25 -20.78
CA GLU A 131 9.97 -9.53 -19.52
C GLU A 131 10.34 -8.06 -19.68
N LYS A 132 11.55 -7.78 -20.22
CA LYS A 132 12.02 -6.39 -20.40
C LYS A 132 11.09 -5.56 -21.29
N LYS A 133 10.63 -6.12 -22.41
CA LYS A 133 9.71 -5.43 -23.33
C LYS A 133 8.34 -5.19 -22.69
N THR A 134 7.86 -6.14 -21.90
CA THR A 134 6.56 -6.06 -21.24
C THR A 134 6.58 -5.08 -20.08
N VAL A 135 7.65 -5.08 -19.27
CA VAL A 135 7.85 -4.12 -18.18
C VAL A 135 7.80 -2.68 -18.72
N GLY A 136 8.54 -2.38 -19.79
CA GLY A 136 8.54 -1.02 -20.36
C GLY A 136 7.16 -0.55 -20.82
N ARG A 137 6.36 -1.43 -21.44
CA ARG A 137 4.98 -1.11 -21.84
C ARG A 137 4.04 -0.98 -20.63
N ALA A 138 4.17 -1.88 -19.67
CA ALA A 138 3.33 -1.88 -18.48
C ALA A 138 3.61 -0.67 -17.57
N MET A 139 4.86 -0.21 -17.44
CA MET A 139 5.18 1.03 -16.73
C MET A 139 4.56 2.29 -17.36
N ILE A 140 4.39 2.32 -18.68
CA ILE A 140 3.68 3.44 -19.35
C ILE A 140 2.20 3.40 -18.98
N VAL A 141 1.57 2.21 -18.99
CA VAL A 141 0.17 2.04 -18.59
C VAL A 141 -0.01 2.41 -17.11
N ASP A 142 0.93 2.01 -16.25
CA ASP A 142 0.96 2.35 -14.83
C ASP A 142 1.05 3.86 -14.62
N ALA A 143 1.98 4.55 -15.30
CA ALA A 143 2.11 6.01 -15.22
C ALA A 143 0.85 6.76 -15.69
N ILE A 144 0.19 6.27 -16.75
CA ILE A 144 -1.10 6.80 -17.20
C ILE A 144 -2.17 6.56 -16.11
N GLY A 145 -2.21 5.36 -15.53
CA GLY A 145 -3.12 5.02 -14.44
C GLY A 145 -2.95 5.91 -13.21
N ILE A 146 -1.72 6.12 -12.77
CA ILE A 146 -1.38 7.02 -11.66
C ILE A 146 -1.81 8.45 -11.97
N SER A 147 -1.52 8.95 -13.18
CA SER A 147 -1.87 10.32 -13.59
C SER A 147 -3.39 10.52 -13.64
N LEU A 148 -4.13 9.53 -14.17
CA LEU A 148 -5.59 9.55 -14.18
C LEU A 148 -6.16 9.43 -12.76
N GLY A 149 -5.57 8.58 -11.91
CA GLY A 149 -5.96 8.44 -10.51
C GLY A 149 -5.80 9.76 -9.74
N ALA A 150 -4.65 10.43 -9.90
CA ALA A 150 -4.41 11.74 -9.33
C ALA A 150 -5.41 12.78 -9.83
N PHE A 151 -5.74 12.78 -11.13
CA PHE A 151 -6.76 13.67 -11.69
C PHE A 151 -8.16 13.40 -11.12
N LEU A 152 -8.49 12.13 -10.87
CA LEU A 152 -9.75 11.72 -10.24
C LEU A 152 -9.76 11.97 -8.72
N GLY A 153 -8.66 12.43 -8.13
CA GLY A 153 -8.55 12.72 -6.71
C GLY A 153 -8.41 11.48 -5.81
N THR A 154 -7.96 10.34 -6.35
CA THR A 154 -7.65 9.12 -5.58
C THR A 154 -6.16 9.01 -5.26
N SER A 155 -5.81 8.16 -4.30
CA SER A 155 -4.44 7.70 -4.06
C SER A 155 -3.85 7.02 -5.30
N THR A 156 -2.53 6.80 -5.31
CA THR A 156 -1.82 6.16 -6.43
C THR A 156 -2.41 4.78 -6.73
N VAL A 157 -2.56 4.48 -8.02
CA VAL A 157 -3.07 3.20 -8.52
C VAL A 157 -1.87 2.42 -9.05
N THR A 158 -1.67 1.20 -8.58
CA THR A 158 -0.52 0.37 -8.96
C THR A 158 -0.91 -1.10 -9.15
N ALA A 159 0.02 -1.91 -9.67
CA ALA A 159 -0.12 -3.35 -9.79
C ALA A 159 0.02 -4.04 -8.42
N TYR A 160 -1.00 -4.77 -8.01
CA TYR A 160 -1.02 -5.49 -6.73
C TYR A 160 -0.28 -6.82 -6.81
N ILE A 161 0.62 -7.07 -5.85
CA ILE A 161 1.33 -8.36 -5.73
C ILE A 161 0.36 -9.52 -5.44
N GLU A 162 -0.77 -9.23 -4.82
CA GLU A 162 -1.89 -10.14 -4.55
C GLU A 162 -2.48 -10.71 -5.85
N SER A 163 -2.34 -10.00 -6.96
CA SER A 163 -2.74 -10.48 -8.30
C SER A 163 -2.01 -11.76 -8.69
N ALA A 164 -0.87 -12.07 -8.05
CA ALA A 164 -0.19 -13.36 -8.16
C ALA A 164 -1.11 -14.56 -7.84
N ALA A 165 -2.04 -14.41 -6.90
CA ALA A 165 -3.02 -15.45 -6.58
C ALA A 165 -4.02 -15.65 -7.74
N GLY A 166 -4.47 -14.55 -8.35
CA GLY A 166 -5.31 -14.58 -9.55
C GLY A 166 -4.60 -15.22 -10.75
N ILE A 167 -3.32 -14.92 -10.94
CA ILE A 167 -2.46 -15.52 -11.97
C ILE A 167 -2.31 -17.03 -11.73
N ALA A 168 -2.11 -17.44 -10.47
CA ALA A 168 -2.03 -18.86 -10.10
C ALA A 168 -3.34 -19.60 -10.34
N ALA A 169 -4.49 -18.93 -10.18
CA ALA A 169 -5.82 -19.47 -10.50
C ALA A 169 -6.14 -19.46 -12.02
N GLY A 170 -5.22 -19.01 -12.87
CA GLY A 170 -5.38 -19.02 -14.34
C GLY A 170 -5.69 -17.68 -14.99
N GLY A 171 -5.78 -16.60 -14.20
CA GLY A 171 -5.95 -15.22 -14.69
C GLY A 171 -4.68 -14.68 -15.35
N ARG A 172 -4.37 -15.15 -16.55
CA ARG A 172 -3.17 -14.75 -17.32
C ARG A 172 -3.46 -13.77 -18.46
N SER A 173 -4.73 -13.40 -18.65
CA SER A 173 -5.16 -12.43 -19.68
C SER A 173 -5.62 -11.13 -19.04
N GLY A 174 -5.60 -10.03 -19.80
CA GLY A 174 -6.14 -8.74 -19.35
C GLY A 174 -7.65 -8.75 -19.12
N ILE A 175 -8.38 -9.77 -19.60
CA ILE A 175 -9.84 -9.86 -19.46
C ILE A 175 -10.22 -9.96 -17.98
N SER A 176 -9.48 -10.71 -17.17
CA SER A 176 -9.78 -10.79 -15.73
C SER A 176 -9.60 -9.44 -15.05
N ALA A 177 -8.60 -8.65 -15.44
CA ALA A 177 -8.40 -7.30 -14.91
C ALA A 177 -9.53 -6.36 -15.34
N ILE A 178 -9.98 -6.43 -16.60
CA ILE A 178 -11.10 -5.62 -17.12
C ILE A 178 -12.40 -5.97 -16.37
N VAL A 179 -12.72 -7.26 -16.25
CA VAL A 179 -13.93 -7.71 -15.54
C VAL A 179 -13.89 -7.25 -14.09
N THR A 180 -12.77 -7.44 -13.39
CA THR A 180 -12.59 -6.93 -12.03
C THR A 180 -12.79 -5.41 -11.95
N GLY A 181 -12.21 -4.64 -12.87
CA GLY A 181 -12.38 -3.19 -12.92
C GLY A 181 -13.83 -2.75 -13.16
N VAL A 182 -14.55 -3.42 -14.06
CA VAL A 182 -15.98 -3.15 -14.30
C VAL A 182 -16.82 -3.50 -13.08
N LEU A 183 -16.54 -4.62 -12.40
CA LEU A 183 -17.22 -4.97 -11.16
C LEU A 183 -16.93 -3.96 -10.03
N PHE A 184 -15.71 -3.45 -9.93
CA PHE A 184 -15.37 -2.37 -8.98
C PHE A 184 -16.09 -1.06 -9.32
N LEU A 185 -16.22 -0.70 -10.61
CA LEU A 185 -17.04 0.45 -11.01
C LEU A 185 -18.51 0.26 -10.65
N LEU A 186 -19.06 -0.93 -10.87
CA LEU A 186 -20.43 -1.26 -10.45
C LEU A 186 -20.58 -1.26 -8.92
N SER A 187 -19.51 -1.58 -8.18
CA SER A 187 -19.53 -1.55 -6.72
C SER A 187 -19.72 -0.14 -6.14
N LEU A 188 -19.47 0.93 -6.92
CA LEU A 188 -19.76 2.30 -6.51
C LEU A 188 -21.26 2.54 -6.25
N PHE A 189 -22.15 1.84 -6.96
CA PHE A 189 -23.59 1.89 -6.69
C PHE A 189 -23.95 1.27 -5.32
N ALA A 190 -23.06 0.43 -4.79
CA ALA A 190 -23.15 -0.18 -3.47
C ALA A 190 -22.18 0.47 -2.45
N ALA A 191 -21.59 1.64 -2.76
CA ALA A 191 -20.60 2.31 -1.91
C ALA A 191 -21.08 2.53 -0.47
N SER A 192 -22.33 2.94 -0.31
CA SER A 192 -23.03 3.10 0.96
C SER A 192 -23.12 1.82 1.80
N LEU A 193 -23.20 0.65 1.17
CA LEU A 193 -23.16 -0.63 1.88
C LEU A 193 -21.75 -0.94 2.41
N PHE A 194 -20.70 -0.54 1.70
CA PHE A 194 -19.33 -0.73 2.18
C PHE A 194 -18.98 0.22 3.34
N LEU A 195 -19.61 1.40 3.41
CA LEU A 195 -19.47 2.32 4.55
C LEU A 195 -20.07 1.76 5.86
N LEU A 196 -20.92 0.73 5.79
CA LEU A 196 -21.43 0.02 6.96
C LEU A 196 -20.35 -0.82 7.66
N VAL A 197 -19.28 -1.18 6.96
CA VAL A 197 -18.24 -2.06 7.51
C VAL A 197 -17.42 -1.27 8.54
N PRO A 198 -17.45 -1.66 9.83
CA PRO A 198 -16.72 -0.94 10.85
C PRO A 198 -15.20 -1.15 10.72
N ALA A 199 -14.42 -0.18 11.19
CA ALA A 199 -12.96 -0.26 11.19
C ALA A 199 -12.42 -1.48 11.97
N SER A 200 -13.15 -1.95 12.99
CA SER A 200 -12.81 -3.17 13.74
C SER A 200 -12.92 -4.45 12.92
N ALA A 201 -13.72 -4.46 11.85
CA ALA A 201 -13.86 -5.59 10.93
C ALA A 201 -12.80 -5.56 9.81
N THR A 202 -12.40 -4.37 9.34
CA THR A 202 -11.37 -4.22 8.30
C THR A 202 -9.95 -4.32 8.86
N ALA A 203 -9.71 -3.88 10.09
CA ALA A 203 -8.41 -3.95 10.75
C ALA A 203 -7.75 -5.34 10.70
N PRO A 204 -8.39 -6.45 11.14
CA PRO A 204 -7.77 -7.77 11.06
C PRO A 204 -7.49 -8.22 9.62
N ALA A 205 -8.33 -7.82 8.65
CA ALA A 205 -8.08 -8.10 7.24
C ALA A 205 -6.82 -7.38 6.74
N LEU A 206 -6.64 -6.10 7.08
CA LEU A 206 -5.44 -5.33 6.73
C LEU A 206 -4.17 -5.92 7.37
N ILE A 207 -4.23 -6.32 8.64
CA ILE A 207 -3.12 -7.01 9.32
C ILE A 207 -2.79 -8.32 8.60
N PHE A 208 -3.80 -9.11 8.26
CA PHE A 208 -3.62 -10.38 7.57
C PHE A 208 -3.04 -10.22 6.17
N VAL A 209 -3.49 -9.24 5.40
CA VAL A 209 -2.91 -8.90 4.09
C VAL A 209 -1.45 -8.47 4.25
N GLY A 210 -1.12 -7.65 5.25
CA GLY A 210 0.28 -7.30 5.56
C GLY A 210 1.14 -8.53 5.88
N MET A 211 0.61 -9.49 6.64
CA MET A 211 1.30 -10.76 6.90
C MET A 211 1.53 -11.59 5.62
N LEU A 212 0.58 -11.59 4.68
CA LEU A 212 0.76 -12.23 3.38
C LEU A 212 1.86 -11.55 2.56
N MET A 213 1.92 -10.22 2.57
CA MET A 213 2.96 -9.46 1.86
C MET A 213 4.36 -9.73 2.43
N LEU A 214 4.49 -9.90 3.76
CA LEU A 214 5.76 -10.24 4.43
C LEU A 214 6.36 -11.58 3.96
N THR A 215 5.58 -12.49 3.38
CA THR A 215 6.11 -13.76 2.84
C THR A 215 7.16 -13.55 1.74
N SER A 216 7.16 -12.39 1.09
CA SER A 216 8.16 -12.04 0.07
C SER A 216 9.58 -11.89 0.64
N ILE A 217 9.72 -11.61 1.94
CA ILE A 217 11.02 -11.60 2.63
C ILE A 217 11.71 -12.96 2.51
N GLY A 218 10.95 -14.06 2.47
CA GLY A 218 11.49 -15.41 2.29
C GLY A 218 12.14 -15.67 0.93
N LYS A 219 12.00 -14.75 -0.04
CA LYS A 219 12.68 -14.82 -1.35
C LYS A 219 14.01 -14.07 -1.38
N LEU A 220 14.40 -13.40 -0.29
CA LEU A 220 15.68 -12.74 -0.19
C LEU A 220 16.80 -13.78 -0.19
N ASP A 221 17.90 -13.45 -0.88
CA ASP A 221 19.13 -14.23 -0.84
C ASP A 221 19.91 -13.88 0.44
N PHE A 222 19.76 -14.72 1.46
CA PHE A 222 20.44 -14.55 2.75
C PHE A 222 21.92 -14.93 2.70
N GLU A 223 22.43 -15.48 1.60
CA GLU A 223 23.85 -15.79 1.44
C GLU A 223 24.66 -14.55 1.06
N ASP A 224 24.04 -13.54 0.44
CA ASP A 224 24.71 -12.31 -0.01
C ASP A 224 24.48 -11.13 0.94
N PRO A 225 25.44 -10.75 1.81
CA PRO A 225 25.29 -9.63 2.73
C PRO A 225 25.11 -8.28 2.04
N VAL A 226 25.53 -8.15 0.78
CA VAL A 226 25.29 -6.93 -0.01
C VAL A 226 23.80 -6.76 -0.32
N GLN A 227 23.01 -7.83 -0.29
CA GLN A 227 21.57 -7.81 -0.62
C GLN A 227 20.70 -7.86 0.64
N TRP A 228 20.90 -8.84 1.52
CA TRP A 228 19.97 -9.05 2.64
C TRP A 228 20.08 -7.97 3.73
N ILE A 229 21.27 -7.42 4.01
CA ILE A 229 21.44 -6.37 5.03
C ILE A 229 20.62 -5.12 4.67
N PRO A 230 20.74 -4.57 3.44
CA PRO A 230 19.87 -3.48 2.98
C PRO A 230 18.39 -3.81 3.06
N SER A 231 17.97 -4.99 2.60
CA SER A 231 16.56 -5.38 2.61
C SER A 231 15.97 -5.46 4.01
N VAL A 232 16.73 -5.99 4.98
CA VAL A 232 16.30 -6.03 6.39
C VAL A 232 16.22 -4.62 6.98
N LEU A 233 17.17 -3.73 6.67
CA LEU A 233 17.11 -2.34 7.10
C LEU A 233 15.87 -1.63 6.59
N ILE A 234 15.46 -1.87 5.33
CA ILE A 234 14.22 -1.31 4.78
C ILE A 234 13.01 -1.73 5.63
N VAL A 235 12.84 -3.04 5.81
CA VAL A 235 11.70 -3.61 6.54
C VAL A 235 11.66 -3.13 7.99
N LEU A 236 12.82 -2.94 8.61
CA LEU A 236 12.93 -2.53 10.00
C LEU A 236 12.68 -1.02 10.20
N PHE A 237 13.27 -0.18 9.34
CA PHE A 237 13.19 1.27 9.50
C PHE A 237 11.83 1.85 9.09
N MET A 238 11.12 1.23 8.14
CA MET A 238 9.77 1.68 7.76
C MET A 238 8.81 1.83 8.97
N PRO A 239 8.57 0.79 9.80
CA PRO A 239 7.69 0.93 10.97
C PRO A 239 8.33 1.74 12.09
N PHE A 240 9.65 1.67 12.31
CA PHE A 240 10.28 2.41 13.41
C PHE A 240 10.31 3.93 13.20
N THR A 241 10.39 4.36 11.95
CA THR A 241 10.38 5.79 11.60
C THR A 241 8.99 6.29 11.22
N TYR A 242 7.99 5.39 11.17
CA TYR A 242 6.65 5.67 10.64
C TYR A 242 6.66 6.32 9.26
N ASN A 243 7.75 6.13 8.50
CA ASN A 243 7.97 6.80 7.23
C ASN A 243 8.62 5.83 6.24
N ILE A 244 7.83 5.46 5.22
CA ILE A 244 8.26 4.55 4.15
C ILE A 244 9.54 5.06 3.48
N ALA A 245 9.62 6.38 3.25
CA ALA A 245 10.77 6.98 2.60
C ALA A 245 12.05 6.88 3.43
N ASN A 246 11.94 6.94 4.75
CA ASN A 246 13.11 6.83 5.63
C ASN A 246 13.65 5.38 5.63
N GLY A 247 12.75 4.39 5.60
CA GLY A 247 13.13 2.98 5.42
C GLY A 247 13.82 2.70 4.08
N ILE A 248 13.25 3.18 2.97
CA ILE A 248 13.86 3.03 1.64
C ILE A 248 15.21 3.74 1.58
N ALA A 249 15.32 4.94 2.14
CA ALA A 249 16.58 5.68 2.16
C ALA A 249 17.68 4.93 2.91
N ALA A 250 17.39 4.38 4.10
CA ALA A 250 18.34 3.59 4.87
C ALA A 250 18.82 2.36 4.08
N GLY A 251 17.89 1.65 3.43
CA GLY A 251 18.21 0.51 2.58
C GLY A 251 19.09 0.84 1.38
N VAL A 252 18.70 1.83 0.59
CA VAL A 252 19.44 2.25 -0.61
C VAL A 252 20.86 2.68 -0.24
N MET A 253 21.01 3.49 0.82
CA MET A 253 22.32 3.93 1.28
C MET A 253 23.17 2.76 1.77
N ALA A 254 22.59 1.82 2.53
CA ALA A 254 23.29 0.61 2.97
C ALA A 254 23.73 -0.26 1.79
N TYR A 255 22.85 -0.46 0.79
CA TYR A 255 23.19 -1.22 -0.41
C TYR A 255 24.36 -0.60 -1.16
N MET A 256 24.34 0.72 -1.35
CA MET A 256 25.43 1.41 -2.05
C MET A 256 26.75 1.31 -1.31
N ILE A 257 26.75 1.54 0.00
CA ILE A 257 27.97 1.43 0.82
C ILE A 257 28.54 0.01 0.75
N LEU A 258 27.71 -1.01 0.96
CA LEU A 258 28.14 -2.41 0.94
C LEU A 258 28.59 -2.86 -0.44
N ALA A 259 27.88 -2.44 -1.51
CA ALA A 259 28.28 -2.75 -2.88
C ALA A 259 29.62 -2.10 -3.26
N ILE A 260 29.89 -0.88 -2.79
CA ILE A 260 31.19 -0.21 -2.98
C ILE A 260 32.29 -0.97 -2.24
N VAL A 261 32.08 -1.30 -0.96
CA VAL A 261 33.07 -2.02 -0.13
C VAL A 261 33.34 -3.42 -0.69
N ALA A 262 32.32 -4.09 -1.21
CA ALA A 262 32.45 -5.41 -1.87
C ALA A 262 33.07 -5.34 -3.28
N GLY A 263 33.45 -4.15 -3.77
CA GLY A 263 34.04 -3.97 -5.09
C GLY A 263 33.05 -4.12 -6.26
N ARG A 264 31.74 -4.15 -5.98
CA ARG A 264 30.67 -4.34 -6.97
C ARG A 264 30.12 -3.02 -7.52
N ILE A 265 30.97 -2.00 -7.67
CA ILE A 265 30.55 -0.66 -8.11
C ILE A 265 29.86 -0.70 -9.49
N LYS A 266 30.33 -1.57 -10.39
CA LYS A 266 29.79 -1.72 -11.75
C LYS A 266 28.38 -2.32 -11.79
N SER A 267 27.91 -2.97 -10.72
CA SER A 267 26.53 -3.50 -10.66
C SER A 267 25.53 -2.47 -10.14
N ILE A 268 25.98 -1.29 -9.68
CA ILE A 268 25.10 -0.23 -9.21
C ILE A 268 24.57 0.54 -10.43
N HIS A 269 23.26 0.44 -10.66
CA HIS A 269 22.60 1.21 -11.72
C HIS A 269 22.68 2.71 -11.43
N TRP A 270 22.82 3.55 -12.46
CA TRP A 270 22.96 5.00 -12.31
C TRP A 270 21.79 5.67 -11.57
N LEU A 271 20.59 5.07 -11.62
CA LEU A 271 19.41 5.53 -10.87
C LEU A 271 19.65 5.50 -9.35
N LEU A 272 20.36 4.50 -8.83
CA LEU A 272 20.64 4.41 -7.40
C LEU A 272 21.60 5.52 -6.96
N TRP A 273 22.54 5.92 -7.82
CA TRP A 273 23.40 7.08 -7.58
C TRP A 273 22.62 8.39 -7.51
N LEU A 274 21.68 8.59 -8.45
CA LEU A 274 20.77 9.74 -8.41
C LEU A 274 19.93 9.73 -7.13
N LEU A 275 19.36 8.57 -6.77
CA LEU A 275 18.54 8.42 -5.59
C LEU A 275 19.33 8.70 -4.31
N ALA A 276 20.55 8.20 -4.19
CA ALA A 276 21.42 8.51 -3.06
C ALA A 276 21.77 10.00 -2.98
N ALA A 277 22.02 10.67 -4.10
CA ALA A 277 22.23 12.11 -4.10
C ALA A 277 21.00 12.88 -3.58
N ILE A 278 19.79 12.47 -4.00
CA ILE A 278 18.53 13.06 -3.52
C ILE A 278 18.30 12.77 -2.04
N ILE A 279 18.57 11.54 -1.59
CA ILE A 279 18.48 11.15 -0.18
C ILE A 279 19.41 12.00 0.68
N VAL A 280 20.67 12.13 0.26
CA VAL A 280 21.66 12.97 0.96
C VAL A 280 21.19 14.43 0.98
N ALA A 281 20.70 14.96 -0.15
CA ALA A 281 20.17 16.33 -0.20
C ALA A 281 18.97 16.52 0.75
N ARG A 282 18.01 15.58 0.75
CA ARG A 282 16.84 15.60 1.65
C ARG A 282 17.26 15.67 3.11
N TYR A 283 18.17 14.81 3.55
CA TYR A 283 18.61 14.79 4.94
C TYR A 283 19.57 15.95 5.29
N SER A 284 20.31 16.49 4.32
CA SER A 284 21.18 17.65 4.55
C SER A 284 20.40 18.95 4.71
N ILE A 285 19.23 19.08 4.05
CA ILE A 285 18.40 20.29 4.04
C ILE A 285 17.26 20.20 5.07
N GLY A 286 16.63 19.03 5.22
CA GLY A 286 15.40 18.84 6.00
C GLY A 286 15.56 18.24 7.40
N GLY A 287 16.77 17.78 7.77
CA GLY A 287 16.98 17.01 9.00
C GLY A 287 16.31 15.63 8.97
N ILE A 288 16.72 14.75 9.88
CA ILE A 288 16.04 13.46 10.08
C ILE A 288 14.82 13.74 10.94
N VAL A 289 13.63 13.72 10.34
CA VAL A 289 12.35 13.67 11.05
C VAL A 289 11.53 12.52 10.48
#